data_AF-A0A1S8ZQN1-F1
#
_entry.id   AF-A0A1S8ZQN1-F1
#
_cell.length_a   1.000
_cell.length_b   1.000
_cell.length_c   1.000
_cell.angle_alpha   90.00
_cell.angle_beta   90.00
_cell.angle_gamma   90.00
#
_symmetry.space_group_name_H-M   'P 1'
#
loop_
_entity.id
_entity.type
_entity.pdbx_description
1 polymer ?
#
loop_
_entity_poly.entity_id
_entity_poly.type
_entity_poly.pdbx_seq_one_letter_code
_entity_poly.pdbx_strand_id
1 'polypeptide(L)'
;MNRLKKRWGITSNLQAIIILIVFAITGSASAYLSKPFCAFLGITKEDFGGWFTLIRLLIIFPIYQVLLVAIGTIFGQFRFFWNFEKKMLKNMGLGFLFKD
;
A
#
# COMPACT_ATOMS: atom_id res chain seq x y z
N MET A 1 -2.36 -15.49 -18.51
CA MET A 1 -3.13 -14.28 -18.08
C MET A 1 -4.58 -14.52 -17.64
N ASN A 2 -5.33 -15.51 -18.16
CA ASN A 2 -6.80 -15.55 -17.97
C ASN A 2 -7.28 -15.76 -16.51
N ARG A 3 -6.53 -16.51 -15.68
CA ARG A 3 -6.92 -16.75 -14.28
C ARG A 3 -6.74 -15.52 -13.37
N LEU A 4 -5.69 -14.74 -13.59
CA LEU A 4 -5.39 -13.51 -12.84
C LEU A 4 -6.41 -12.41 -13.14
N LYS A 5 -6.71 -12.20 -14.43
CA LYS A 5 -7.73 -11.23 -14.86
C LYS A 5 -9.11 -11.51 -14.25
N LYS A 6 -9.53 -12.78 -14.26
CA LYS A 6 -10.83 -13.20 -13.71
C LYS A 6 -10.90 -13.07 -12.19
N ARG A 7 -9.79 -13.27 -11.45
CA ARG A 7 -9.74 -13.07 -9.99
C ARG A 7 -9.70 -11.60 -9.57
N TRP A 8 -9.07 -10.75 -10.37
CA TRP A 8 -8.83 -9.33 -10.03
C TRP A 8 -9.82 -8.38 -10.70
N GLY A 9 -10.71 -8.89 -11.58
CA GLY A 9 -11.66 -8.06 -12.34
C GLY A 9 -11.00 -7.18 -13.40
N ILE A 10 -9.80 -7.55 -13.85
CA ILE A 10 -9.00 -6.77 -14.81
C ILE A 10 -9.45 -7.10 -16.23
N THR A 11 -9.87 -6.09 -16.98
CA THR A 11 -10.43 -6.25 -18.34
C THR A 11 -9.34 -6.30 -19.42
N SER A 12 -8.22 -5.59 -19.22
CA SER A 12 -7.17 -5.42 -20.23
C SER A 12 -5.77 -5.80 -19.75
N ASN A 13 -4.90 -6.24 -20.67
CA ASN A 13 -3.47 -6.44 -20.39
C ASN A 13 -2.79 -5.14 -19.97
N LEU A 14 -3.19 -4.01 -20.58
CA LEU A 14 -2.65 -2.69 -20.24
C LEU A 14 -2.97 -2.29 -18.80
N GLN A 15 -4.18 -2.61 -18.32
CA GLN A 15 -4.56 -2.36 -16.94
C GLN A 15 -3.69 -3.15 -15.95
N ALA A 16 -3.35 -4.41 -16.25
CA ALA A 16 -2.43 -5.19 -15.42
C ALA A 16 -1.01 -4.58 -15.38
N ILE A 17 -0.51 -4.10 -16.51
CA ILE A 17 0.81 -3.43 -16.58
C ILE A 17 0.79 -2.14 -15.76
N ILE A 18 -0.25 -1.32 -15.90
CA ILE A 18 -0.42 -0.08 -15.11
C ILE A 18 -0.46 -0.40 -13.62
N ILE A 19 -1.22 -1.41 -13.21
CA ILE A 19 -1.29 -1.82 -11.81
C ILE A 19 0.08 -2.23 -11.27
N LEU A 20 0.87 -3.00 -12.03
CA LEU A 20 2.23 -3.38 -11.65
C LEU A 20 3.17 -2.17 -11.53
N ILE A 21 3.07 -1.21 -12.46
CA ILE A 21 3.84 0.04 -12.41
C ILE A 21 3.47 0.82 -11.15
N VAL A 22 2.18 1.00 -10.87
CA VAL A 22 1.70 1.67 -9.66
C VAL A 22 2.25 0.97 -8.42
N PHE A 23 2.20 -0.37 -8.35
CA PHE A 23 2.77 -1.11 -7.23
C PHE A 23 4.28 -0.90 -7.06
N ALA A 24 5.05 -0.88 -8.15
CA ALA A 24 6.49 -0.67 -8.13
C ALA A 24 6.85 0.75 -7.63
N ILE A 25 6.14 1.77 -8.12
CA ILE A 25 6.33 3.16 -7.69
C ILE A 25 5.93 3.30 -6.21
N THR A 26 4.75 2.81 -5.85
CA THR A 26 4.20 2.95 -4.49
C THR A 26 5.11 2.25 -3.47
N GLY A 27 5.57 1.03 -3.76
CA GLY A 27 6.45 0.28 -2.87
C GLY A 27 7.82 0.93 -2.70
N SER A 28 8.39 1.49 -3.77
CA SER A 28 9.64 2.24 -3.70
C SER A 28 9.47 3.54 -2.91
N ALA A 29 8.39 4.29 -3.18
CA ALA A 29 8.08 5.53 -2.51
C ALA A 29 7.83 5.33 -1.01
N SER A 30 7.02 4.34 -0.62
CA SER A 30 6.75 4.06 0.80
C SER A 30 8.01 3.68 1.57
N ALA A 31 8.90 2.88 0.94
CA ALA A 31 10.17 2.53 1.55
C ALA A 31 11.09 3.75 1.73
N TYR A 32 11.11 4.67 0.76
CA TYR A 32 11.86 5.91 0.86
C TYR A 32 11.29 6.86 1.93
N LEU A 33 9.97 7.08 1.94
CA LEU A 33 9.29 7.94 2.92
C LEU A 33 9.39 7.40 4.36
N SER A 34 9.58 6.10 4.56
CA SER A 34 9.72 5.53 5.90
C SER A 34 10.87 6.11 6.71
N LYS A 35 11.97 6.51 6.05
CA LYS A 35 13.16 7.06 6.73
C LYS A 35 12.86 8.41 7.39
N PRO A 36 12.40 9.44 6.65
CA PRO A 36 12.04 10.72 7.27
C PRO A 36 10.86 10.58 8.23
N PHE A 37 9.93 9.66 8.00
CA PHE A 37 8.83 9.42 8.96
C PHE A 37 9.32 8.85 10.30
N CYS A 38 10.21 7.84 10.27
CA CYS A 38 10.82 7.32 11.50
C CYS A 38 11.60 8.41 12.24
N ALA A 39 12.38 9.22 11.52
CA ALA A 39 13.12 10.34 12.11
C ALA A 39 12.18 11.41 12.70
N PHE A 40 11.10 11.75 12.00
CA PHE A 40 10.09 12.71 12.47
C PHE A 40 9.38 12.26 13.74
N LEU A 41 9.11 10.96 13.85
CA LEU A 41 8.51 10.36 15.05
C LEU A 41 9.52 10.13 16.19
N GLY A 42 10.80 10.50 16.00
CA GLY A 42 11.85 10.27 16.98
C GLY A 42 12.18 8.79 17.19
N ILE A 43 11.81 7.91 16.25
CA ILE A 43 12.03 6.47 16.34
C ILE A 43 13.44 6.20 15.82
N THR A 44 14.40 6.09 16.73
CA THR A 44 15.78 5.74 16.39
C THR A 44 16.01 4.24 16.50
N LYS A 45 17.06 3.77 15.81
CA LYS A 45 17.52 2.38 15.94
C LYS A 45 18.03 2.07 17.35
N GLU A 46 18.49 3.09 18.05
CA GLU A 46 19.10 3.02 19.38
C GLU A 46 18.03 2.76 20.44
N ASP A 47 16.87 3.41 20.33
CA ASP A 47 15.77 3.27 21.29
C ASP A 47 15.06 1.91 21.20
N PHE A 48 14.97 1.33 20.01
CA PHE A 48 14.15 0.14 19.74
C PHE A 48 14.94 -1.12 19.37
N GLY A 49 16.26 -1.03 19.15
CA GLY A 49 17.12 -2.16 18.86
C GLY A 49 16.57 -3.07 17.76
N GLY A 50 16.37 -4.36 18.07
CA GLY A 50 15.81 -5.36 17.14
C GLY A 50 14.36 -5.10 16.72
N TRP A 51 13.58 -4.36 17.52
CA TRP A 51 12.18 -4.03 17.22
C TRP A 51 12.03 -2.90 16.21
N PHE A 52 13.09 -2.13 15.95
CA PHE A 52 13.10 -1.03 15.00
C PHE A 52 12.55 -1.45 13.62
N THR A 53 12.93 -2.63 13.14
CA THR A 53 12.47 -3.13 11.85
C THR A 53 10.97 -3.41 11.83
N LEU A 54 10.41 -3.96 12.92
CA LEU A 54 8.99 -4.26 13.02
C LEU A 54 8.15 -2.97 13.13
N ILE A 55 8.61 -2.01 13.95
CA ILE A 55 7.96 -0.70 14.10
C ILE A 55 8.00 0.07 12.79
N ARG A 56 9.14 0.05 12.10
CA ARG A 56 9.27 0.66 10.78
C ARG A 56 8.32 0.02 9.76
N LEU A 57 8.13 -1.30 9.79
CA LEU A 57 7.16 -1.98 8.92
C LEU A 57 5.73 -1.52 9.23
N LEU A 58 5.38 -1.38 10.51
CA LEU A 58 4.08 -0.86 10.95
C LEU A 58 3.83 0.58 10.51
N ILE A 59 4.86 1.43 10.44
CA ILE A 59 4.75 2.82 9.97
C ILE A 59 4.67 2.90 8.44
N ILE A 60 5.41 2.04 7.73
CA ILE A 60 5.34 1.93 6.27
C ILE A 60 3.93 1.58 5.83
N PHE A 61 3.23 0.75 6.60
CA PHE A 61 1.90 0.25 6.25
C PHE A 61 0.86 1.36 5.97
N PRO A 62 0.55 2.30 6.88
CA PRO A 62 -0.39 3.39 6.63
C PRO A 62 0.10 4.36 5.55
N ILE A 63 1.42 4.59 5.44
CA ILE A 63 1.97 5.42 4.36
C ILE A 63 1.70 4.75 3.00
N TYR A 64 1.90 3.44 2.92
CA TYR A 64 1.64 2.66 1.72
C TYR A 64 0.16 2.67 1.34
N GLN A 65 -0.75 2.54 2.31
CA GLN A 65 -2.20 2.67 2.11
C GLN A 65 -2.54 3.95 1.31
N VAL A 66 -2.16 5.11 1.88
CA VAL A 66 -2.43 6.42 1.27
C VAL A 66 -1.76 6.58 -0.09
N LEU A 67 -0.49 6.20 -0.22
CA LEU A 67 0.24 6.31 -1.48
C LEU A 67 -0.37 5.43 -2.57
N LEU A 68 -0.83 4.22 -2.24
CA LEU A 68 -1.38 3.28 -3.22
C LEU A 68 -2.66 3.83 -3.85
N VAL A 69 -3.54 4.42 -3.03
CA VAL A 69 -4.76 5.06 -3.51
C VAL A 69 -4.44 6.33 -4.28
N ALA A 70 -3.52 7.18 -3.78
CA ALA A 70 -3.15 8.42 -4.44
C ALA A 70 -2.52 8.19 -5.82
N ILE A 71 -1.49 7.34 -5.90
CA ILE A 71 -0.81 7.00 -7.16
C ILE A 71 -1.78 6.23 -8.06
N GLY A 72 -2.54 5.27 -7.51
CA GLY A 72 -3.58 4.56 -8.26
C GLY A 72 -4.62 5.50 -8.88
N THR A 73 -4.94 6.62 -8.22
CA THR A 73 -5.85 7.66 -8.75
C THR A 73 -5.23 8.42 -9.92
N ILE A 74 -3.95 8.79 -9.81
CA ILE A 74 -3.21 9.47 -10.89
C ILE A 74 -3.20 8.64 -12.17
N PHE A 75 -3.09 7.31 -12.05
CA PHE A 75 -3.12 6.39 -13.18
C PHE A 75 -4.54 5.95 -13.60
N GLY A 76 -5.59 6.58 -13.06
CA GLY A 76 -6.99 6.29 -13.42
C GLY A 76 -7.53 4.96 -12.89
N GLN A 77 -6.85 4.34 -11.93
CA GLN A 77 -7.20 3.04 -11.33
C GLN A 77 -7.74 3.16 -9.89
N PHE A 78 -8.27 4.33 -9.50
CA PHE A 78 -8.78 4.59 -8.15
C PHE A 78 -9.73 3.50 -7.64
N ARG A 79 -10.79 3.16 -8.40
CA ARG A 79 -11.78 2.15 -7.97
C ARG A 79 -11.14 0.79 -7.70
N PHE A 80 -10.14 0.41 -8.50
CA PHE A 80 -9.43 -0.85 -8.32
C PHE A 80 -8.62 -0.83 -7.02
N PHE A 81 -7.80 0.20 -6.82
CA PHE A 81 -6.93 0.31 -5.64
C PHE A 81 -7.71 0.56 -4.36
N TRP A 82 -8.76 1.37 -4.39
CA TRP A 82 -9.65 1.58 -3.24
C TRP A 82 -10.34 0.27 -2.82
N ASN A 83 -10.85 -0.51 -3.77
CA ASN A 83 -11.45 -1.81 -3.45
C ASN A 83 -10.39 -2.82 -2.96
N PHE A 84 -9.20 -2.81 -3.55
CA PHE A 84 -8.08 -3.65 -3.12
C PHE A 84 -7.67 -3.33 -1.68
N GLU A 85 -7.51 -2.05 -1.36
CA GLU A 85 -7.12 -1.55 -0.05
C GLU A 85 -8.18 -1.87 1.01
N LYS A 86 -9.45 -1.53 0.75
CA LYS A 86 -10.56 -1.89 1.65
C LYS A 86 -10.63 -3.38 1.92
N LYS A 87 -10.45 -4.21 0.88
CA LYS A 87 -10.43 -5.67 1.02
C LYS A 87 -9.26 -6.14 1.87
N MET A 88 -8.08 -5.55 1.70
CA MET A 88 -6.90 -5.88 2.49
C MET A 88 -7.11 -5.50 3.97
N LEU A 89 -7.55 -4.28 4.24
CA LEU A 89 -7.80 -3.80 5.60
C LEU A 89 -8.91 -4.61 6.30
N LYS A 90 -9.98 -4.97 5.58
CA LYS A 90 -11.02 -5.86 6.10
C LYS A 90 -10.46 -7.24 6.49
N ASN A 91 -9.59 -7.81 5.67
CA ASN A 91 -8.95 -9.10 5.97
C ASN A 91 -7.94 -9.02 7.11
N MET A 92 -7.36 -7.85 7.38
CA MET A 92 -6.48 -7.59 8.51
C MET A 92 -7.23 -7.32 9.82
N GLY A 93 -8.57 -7.43 9.83
CA GLY A 93 -9.40 -7.15 11.01
C GLY A 93 -9.75 -5.68 11.21
N LEU A 94 -9.25 -4.78 10.34
CA LEU A 94 -9.57 -3.35 10.34
C LEU A 94 -10.84 -3.01 9.56
N GLY A 95 -11.70 -4.00 9.32
CA GLY A 95 -12.97 -3.83 8.60
C GLY A 95 -13.94 -2.85 9.26
N PHE A 96 -13.77 -2.57 10.56
CA PHE A 96 -14.59 -1.60 11.29
C PHE A 96 -14.39 -0.14 10.82
N LEU A 97 -13.26 0.16 10.16
CA LEU A 97 -12.98 1.50 9.60
C LEU A 97 -13.83 1.81 8.37
N PHE A 98 -14.34 0.77 7.69
CA PHE A 98 -15.17 0.88 6.50
C PHE A 98 -16.59 0.46 6.86
N LYS A 99 -17.28 1.38 7.54
CA LYS A 99 -18.70 1.26 7.83
C LYS A 99 -19.46 1.63 6.54
N ASP A 100 -19.73 0.63 5.71
CA ASP A 100 -20.86 0.67 4.78
C ASP A 100 -22.16 0.51 5.58
#